data_AF-A0A3A9ZAG5-F1
#
_entry.id   AF-A0A3A9ZAG5-F1
#
_cell.length_a   1.000
_cell.length_b   1.000
_cell.length_c   1.000
_cell.angle_alpha   90.00
_cell.angle_beta   90.00
_cell.angle_gamma   90.00
#
_symmetry.space_group_name_H-M   'P 1'
#
loop_
_entity.id
_entity.type
_entity.pdbx_description
1 polymer ?
#
loop_
_entity_poly.entity_id
_entity_poly.type
_entity_poly.pdbx_seq_one_letter_code
_entity_poly.pdbx_strand_id
1 'polypeptide(L)'
;MTRPLPLSESEFGELIESINDGIQRVERLANEIINRVNDRLDWLGPLAQDALNLLRRFGELVAKFFSEVGKFFTRWGVPWTLYSHGETWTQQVGGPVHELAARVDAGQLLVDDYWTGTAATAYTGILPLQGKALAAIKAATDELDDALWKVAGGIIAFWLGIAAVIVPYIVELIAAAAAALGIITAPAAAAGAGASTAKAIALTTAVVTAAITYLTVLWTQMRDLDQRLHNSDGLPGGNWPALVSDISNGRVRDGGKTLDWNIKP
;
A
#
# COMPACT_ATOMS: atom_id res chain seq x y z
N MET A 1 -18.78 -1.39 8.22
CA MET A 1 -17.89 -0.89 9.29
C MET A 1 -16.58 -0.51 8.64
N THR A 2 -16.19 0.76 8.74
CA THR A 2 -14.89 1.25 8.26
C THR A 2 -13.77 0.61 9.06
N ARG A 3 -12.85 -0.08 8.39
CA ARG A 3 -11.69 -0.69 9.05
C ARG A 3 -10.68 0.41 9.37
N PRO A 4 -10.42 0.74 10.65
CA PRO A 4 -9.50 1.83 10.97
C PRO A 4 -8.07 1.48 10.54
N LEU A 5 -7.31 2.50 10.17
CA LEU A 5 -5.86 2.36 9.96
C LEU A 5 -5.15 2.19 11.32
N PRO A 6 -3.94 1.60 11.35
CA PRO A 6 -3.19 1.38 12.59
C PRO A 6 -2.83 2.65 13.35
N LEU A 7 -2.70 3.79 12.65
CA LEU A 7 -2.44 5.11 13.19
C LEU A 7 -3.42 6.13 12.59
N SER A 8 -3.77 7.14 13.38
CA SER A 8 -4.45 8.35 12.94
C SER A 8 -3.52 9.26 12.12
N GLU A 9 -4.10 10.28 11.47
CA GLU A 9 -3.36 11.27 10.71
C GLU A 9 -2.36 12.07 11.54
N SER A 10 -2.77 12.46 12.74
CA SER A 10 -1.87 13.13 13.69
C SER A 10 -0.74 12.22 14.15
N GLU A 11 -1.02 10.98 14.55
CA GLU A 11 0.00 10.05 15.06
C GLU A 11 1.05 9.70 13.98
N PHE A 12 0.63 9.59 12.72
CA PHE A 12 1.58 9.40 11.63
C PHE A 12 2.40 10.65 11.37
N GLY A 13 1.81 11.85 11.44
CA GLY A 13 2.55 13.11 11.39
C GLY A 13 3.63 13.19 12.46
N GLU A 14 3.28 12.89 13.71
CA GLU A 14 4.20 12.82 14.84
C GLU A 14 5.30 11.78 14.64
N LEU A 15 4.97 10.61 14.07
CA LEU A 15 5.95 9.58 13.70
C LEU A 15 6.97 10.12 12.68
N ILE A 16 6.51 10.80 11.63
CA ILE A 16 7.37 11.38 10.60
C ILE A 16 8.27 12.47 11.20
N GLU A 17 7.74 13.33 12.05
CA GLU A 17 8.51 14.36 12.76
C GLU A 17 9.58 13.72 13.67
N SER A 18 9.21 12.70 14.46
CA SER A 18 10.14 11.98 15.31
C SER A 18 11.27 11.31 14.51
N ILE A 19 10.96 10.80 13.32
CA ILE A 19 11.96 10.21 12.41
C ILE A 19 12.90 11.29 11.87
N ASN A 20 12.37 12.45 11.45
CA ASN A 20 13.16 13.59 11.00
C ASN A 20 14.10 14.11 12.10
N ASP A 21 13.59 14.31 13.30
CA ASP A 21 14.37 14.72 14.47
C ASP A 21 15.45 13.70 14.81
N GLY A 22 15.10 12.42 14.73
CA GLY A 22 16.02 11.31 14.95
C GLY A 22 17.20 11.32 13.98
N ILE A 23 16.96 11.59 12.70
CA ILE A 23 18.01 11.72 11.67
C ILE A 23 18.96 12.87 11.96
N GLN A 24 18.42 14.04 12.28
CA GLN A 24 19.25 15.19 12.64
C GLN A 24 20.09 14.90 13.89
N ARG A 25 19.52 14.14 14.85
CA ARG A 25 20.24 13.72 16.05
C ARG A 25 21.37 12.73 15.74
N VAL A 26 21.16 11.79 14.82
CA VAL A 26 22.21 10.88 14.32
C VAL A 26 23.37 11.68 13.73
N GLU A 27 23.08 12.68 12.90
CA GLU A 27 24.10 13.52 12.27
C GLU A 27 24.94 14.26 13.32
N ARG A 28 24.27 14.92 14.28
CA ARG A 28 24.95 15.65 15.37
C ARG A 28 25.83 14.72 16.20
N LEU A 29 25.32 13.56 16.59
CA LEU A 29 26.07 12.58 17.40
C LEU A 29 27.25 11.99 16.63
N ALA A 30 27.10 11.72 15.33
CA ALA A 30 28.19 11.24 14.51
C ALA A 30 29.32 12.28 14.41
N ASN A 31 28.98 13.54 14.14
CA ASN A 31 29.95 14.63 14.11
C ASN A 31 30.61 14.84 15.47
N GLU A 32 29.86 14.71 16.56
CA GLU A 32 30.39 14.80 17.93
C GLU A 32 31.40 13.69 18.22
N ILE A 33 31.13 12.45 17.84
CA ILE A 33 32.09 11.33 17.99
C ILE A 33 33.36 11.61 17.19
N ILE A 34 33.23 12.03 15.92
CA ILE A 34 34.36 12.34 15.04
C ILE A 34 35.24 13.44 15.67
N ASN A 35 34.63 14.54 16.10
CA ASN A 35 35.35 15.66 16.70
C ASN A 35 36.05 15.25 18.01
N ARG A 36 35.34 14.55 18.91
CA ARG A 36 35.90 14.11 20.19
C ARG A 36 37.08 13.16 20.03
N VAL A 37 37.03 12.23 19.06
CA VAL A 37 38.15 11.32 18.80
C VAL A 37 39.30 12.09 18.13
N ASN A 38 39.01 12.99 17.18
CA ASN A 38 40.01 13.84 16.54
C ASN A 38 40.80 14.70 17.55
N ASP A 39 40.12 15.31 18.51
CA ASP A 39 40.73 16.15 19.56
C ASP A 39 41.71 15.37 20.47
N ARG A 40 41.63 14.04 20.45
CA ARG A 40 42.47 13.16 21.27
C ARG A 40 43.53 12.40 20.48
N LEU A 41 43.62 12.58 19.16
CA LEU A 41 44.55 11.85 18.30
C LEU A 41 46.01 12.04 18.73
N ASP A 42 46.41 13.26 19.08
CA ASP A 42 47.78 13.56 19.50
C ASP A 42 48.18 12.80 20.79
N TRP A 43 47.20 12.47 21.64
CA TRP A 43 47.42 11.77 22.90
C TRP A 43 47.46 10.24 22.73
N LEU A 44 47.04 9.72 21.58
CA LEU A 44 46.98 8.29 21.31
C LEU A 44 48.31 7.69 20.86
N GLY A 45 49.29 8.52 20.51
CA GLY A 45 50.61 8.09 20.05
C GLY A 45 50.52 7.04 18.93
N PRO A 46 51.00 5.80 19.14
CA PRO A 46 50.97 4.75 18.11
C PRO A 46 49.55 4.32 17.70
N LEU A 47 48.53 4.52 18.54
CA LEU A 47 47.14 4.14 18.24
C LEU A 47 46.39 5.17 17.38
N ALA A 48 47.00 6.33 17.11
CA ALA A 48 46.35 7.41 16.38
C ALA A 48 45.96 7.02 14.95
N GLN A 49 46.78 6.22 14.26
CA GLN A 49 46.48 5.77 12.89
C GLN A 49 45.30 4.80 12.84
N ASP A 50 45.21 3.87 13.79
CA ASP A 50 44.09 2.95 13.88
C ASP A 50 42.80 3.70 14.20
N ALA A 51 42.85 4.68 15.12
CA ALA A 51 41.71 5.54 15.43
C ALA A 51 41.23 6.35 14.21
N LEU A 52 42.16 6.92 13.43
CA LEU A 52 41.84 7.61 12.18
C LEU A 52 41.18 6.70 11.15
N ASN A 53 41.67 5.47 10.99
CA ASN A 53 41.07 4.49 10.08
C ASN A 53 39.65 4.10 10.51
N LEU A 54 39.43 3.92 11.81
CA LEU A 54 38.10 3.64 12.36
C LEU A 54 37.14 4.81 12.17
N LEU A 55 37.59 6.06 12.38
CA LEU A 55 36.80 7.26 12.13
C LEU A 55 36.41 7.42 10.67
N ARG A 56 37.34 7.19 9.73
CA ARG A 56 37.05 7.25 8.30
C ARG A 56 35.97 6.24 7.92
N ARG A 57 36.13 4.99 8.36
CA ARG A 57 35.15 3.93 8.11
C ARG A 57 33.79 4.26 8.74
N PHE A 58 33.77 4.82 9.95
CA PHE A 58 32.54 5.29 10.58
C PHE A 58 31.88 6.40 9.76
N GLY A 59 32.62 7.41 9.32
CA GLY A 59 32.11 8.48 8.46
C GLY A 59 31.52 7.97 7.14
N GLU A 60 32.20 7.02 6.48
CA GLU A 60 31.68 6.35 5.27
C GLU A 60 30.37 5.61 5.54
N LEU A 61 30.27 4.90 6.67
CA LEU A 61 29.04 4.21 7.07
C LEU A 61 27.92 5.20 7.37
N VAL A 62 28.20 6.32 8.04
CA VAL A 62 27.20 7.36 8.32
C VAL A 62 26.69 7.97 7.02
N ALA A 63 27.58 8.29 6.07
CA ALA A 63 27.19 8.78 4.75
C ALA A 63 26.34 7.74 3.99
N LYS A 64 26.70 6.46 4.07
CA LYS A 64 25.90 5.38 3.47
C LYS A 64 24.53 5.25 4.14
N PHE A 65 24.45 5.37 5.46
CA PHE A 65 23.18 5.35 6.18
C PHE A 65 22.25 6.47 5.71
N PHE A 66 22.74 7.71 5.64
CA PHE A 66 21.94 8.82 5.11
C PHE A 66 21.58 8.66 3.64
N SER A 67 22.45 8.07 2.82
CA SER A 67 22.14 7.75 1.43
C SER A 67 21.01 6.73 1.33
N GLU A 68 21.03 5.66 2.14
CA GLU A 68 19.94 4.68 2.17
C GLU A 68 18.64 5.33 2.62
N VAL A 69 18.65 6.08 3.71
CA VAL A 69 17.45 6.73 4.26
C VAL A 69 16.92 7.83 3.34
N GLY A 70 17.80 8.59 2.71
CA GLY A 70 17.47 9.68 1.78
C GLY A 70 16.68 9.23 0.54
N LYS A 71 16.80 7.96 0.13
CA LYS A 71 16.07 7.41 -1.03
C LYS A 71 14.55 7.49 -0.90
N PHE A 72 14.03 7.47 0.32
CA PHE A 72 12.58 7.45 0.59
C PHE A 72 12.07 8.67 1.37
N PHE A 73 12.98 9.48 1.93
CA PHE A 73 12.63 10.64 2.76
C PHE A 73 11.88 11.77 2.06
N THR A 74 11.86 11.80 0.73
CA THR A 74 11.13 12.82 -0.04
C THR A 74 9.69 12.41 -0.36
N ARG A 75 9.29 11.17 -0.05
CA ARG A 75 8.01 10.58 -0.45
C ARG A 75 7.41 9.74 0.68
N TRP A 76 6.84 10.43 1.66
CA TRP A 76 6.24 9.83 2.84
C TRP A 76 4.99 8.98 2.54
N GLY A 77 4.30 9.29 1.45
CA GLY A 77 3.00 8.71 1.12
C GLY A 77 1.86 9.38 1.90
N VAL A 78 0.62 9.08 1.51
CA VAL A 78 -0.58 9.63 2.16
C VAL A 78 -1.59 8.49 2.40
N PRO A 79 -1.45 7.75 3.52
CA PRO A 79 -2.27 6.56 3.81
C PRO A 79 -3.78 6.82 3.74
N TRP A 80 -4.25 7.96 4.24
CA TRP A 80 -5.69 8.27 4.28
C TRP A 80 -6.27 8.57 2.90
N THR A 81 -5.48 9.14 1.98
CA THR A 81 -5.94 9.33 0.60
C THR A 81 -6.22 7.97 -0.06
N LEU A 82 -5.31 7.00 0.08
CA LEU A 82 -5.52 5.65 -0.43
C LEU A 82 -6.74 4.98 0.20
N TYR A 83 -6.84 5.08 1.53
CA TYR A 83 -7.99 4.57 2.27
C TYR A 83 -9.32 5.18 1.80
N SER A 84 -9.37 6.50 1.68
CA SER A 84 -10.58 7.22 1.25
C SER A 84 -10.99 6.88 -0.17
N HIS A 85 -10.02 6.61 -1.06
CA HIS A 85 -10.31 6.16 -2.42
C HIS A 85 -10.91 4.75 -2.44
N GLY A 86 -10.42 3.84 -1.60
CA GLY A 86 -11.01 2.50 -1.46
C GLY A 86 -12.45 2.58 -1.01
N GLU A 87 -12.71 3.36 0.03
CA GLU A 87 -14.06 3.57 0.55
C GLU A 87 -14.97 4.21 -0.51
N THR A 88 -14.46 5.19 -1.26
CA THR A 88 -15.20 5.85 -2.35
C THR A 88 -15.62 4.85 -3.42
N TRP A 89 -14.73 3.92 -3.83
CA TRP A 89 -15.08 2.88 -4.81
C TRP A 89 -16.16 1.94 -4.30
N THR A 90 -16.04 1.46 -3.06
CA THR A 90 -17.04 0.58 -2.47
C THR A 90 -18.39 1.28 -2.29
N GLN A 91 -18.40 2.53 -1.85
CA GLN A 91 -19.63 3.27 -1.59
C GLN A 91 -20.30 3.77 -2.88
N GLN A 92 -19.55 4.34 -3.82
CA GLN A 92 -20.11 5.00 -5.01
C GLN A 92 -20.30 4.05 -6.19
N VAL A 93 -19.59 2.92 -6.23
CA VAL A 93 -19.72 1.92 -7.29
C VAL A 93 -20.27 0.62 -6.73
N GLY A 94 -19.62 0.05 -5.71
CA GLY A 94 -20.04 -1.22 -5.11
C GLY A 94 -21.47 -1.20 -4.56
N GLY A 95 -21.82 -0.15 -3.80
CA GLY A 95 -23.16 0.02 -3.23
C GLY A 95 -24.27 0.01 -4.29
N PRO A 96 -24.27 0.94 -5.26
CA PRO A 96 -25.27 0.98 -6.33
C PRO A 96 -25.33 -0.31 -7.17
N VAL A 97 -24.18 -0.91 -7.47
CA VAL A 97 -24.11 -2.18 -8.22
C VAL A 97 -24.73 -3.33 -7.42
N HIS A 98 -24.51 -3.38 -6.11
CA HIS A 98 -25.11 -4.38 -5.24
C HIS A 98 -26.63 -4.22 -5.16
N GLU A 99 -27.12 -2.98 -5.05
CA GLU A 99 -28.57 -2.71 -5.08
C GLU A 99 -29.20 -3.12 -6.41
N LEU A 100 -28.53 -2.88 -7.54
CA LEU A 100 -28.98 -3.33 -8.85
C LEU A 100 -28.97 -4.86 -8.96
N ALA A 101 -27.95 -5.54 -8.43
CA ALA A 101 -27.88 -7.00 -8.43
C ALA A 101 -29.07 -7.61 -7.67
N ALA A 102 -29.41 -7.04 -6.50
CA ALA A 102 -30.55 -7.47 -5.71
C ALA A 102 -31.89 -7.30 -6.44
N ARG A 103 -32.03 -6.26 -7.27
CA ARG A 103 -33.24 -6.04 -8.09
C ARG A 103 -33.35 -7.01 -9.28
N VAL A 104 -32.22 -7.47 -9.81
CA VAL A 104 -32.15 -8.41 -10.94
C VAL A 104 -32.40 -9.86 -10.50
N ASP A 105 -31.93 -10.23 -9.30
CA ASP A 105 -32.01 -11.60 -8.77
C ASP A 105 -33.39 -11.92 -8.14
N ALA A 106 -34.08 -10.89 -7.66
CA ALA A 106 -35.44 -11.04 -7.17
C ALA A 106 -36.41 -10.99 -8.35
N GLY A 107 -37.40 -11.89 -8.40
CA GLY A 107 -38.62 -11.76 -9.22
C GLY A 107 -39.48 -10.55 -8.82
N GLN A 108 -38.83 -9.40 -8.62
CA GLN A 108 -39.35 -8.07 -8.37
C GLN A 108 -39.45 -7.26 -9.66
N LEU A 109 -39.01 -7.82 -10.78
CA LEU A 109 -39.26 -7.22 -12.08
C LEU A 109 -40.71 -7.52 -12.45
N LEU A 110 -41.51 -6.47 -12.63
CA LEU A 110 -42.90 -6.54 -13.11
C LEU A 110 -43.07 -7.34 -14.42
N VAL A 111 -41.97 -7.56 -15.14
CA VAL A 111 -41.88 -8.44 -16.30
C VAL A 111 -42.38 -9.85 -15.99
N ASP A 112 -42.08 -10.41 -14.82
CA ASP A 112 -42.42 -11.79 -14.47
C ASP A 112 -43.95 -12.01 -14.36
N ASP A 113 -44.68 -10.97 -13.97
CA ASP A 113 -46.12 -11.03 -13.73
C ASP A 113 -46.96 -10.63 -14.95
N TYR A 114 -46.47 -9.72 -15.80
CA TYR A 114 -47.32 -9.08 -16.83
C TYR A 114 -46.82 -9.23 -18.27
N TRP A 115 -45.59 -9.67 -18.52
CA TRP A 115 -45.02 -9.72 -19.88
C TRP A 115 -44.69 -11.14 -20.33
N THR A 116 -45.23 -11.55 -21.48
CA THR A 116 -44.96 -12.87 -22.09
C THR A 116 -44.64 -12.76 -23.58
N GLY A 117 -44.07 -13.83 -24.16
CA GLY A 117 -43.70 -13.92 -25.57
C GLY A 117 -42.18 -14.06 -25.78
N THR A 118 -41.75 -14.18 -27.03
CA THR A 118 -40.34 -14.45 -27.40
C THR A 118 -39.39 -13.39 -26.84
N ALA A 119 -39.80 -12.12 -26.86
CA ALA A 119 -39.02 -11.01 -26.32
C ALA A 119 -38.92 -11.06 -24.79
N ALA A 120 -40.00 -11.46 -24.09
CA ALA A 120 -40.00 -11.63 -22.64
C ALA A 120 -39.05 -12.77 -22.23
N THR A 121 -39.11 -13.90 -22.93
CA THR A 121 -38.19 -15.04 -22.70
C THR A 121 -36.73 -14.67 -22.96
N ALA A 122 -36.45 -13.90 -24.02
CA ALA A 122 -35.09 -13.42 -24.29
C ALA A 122 -34.59 -12.50 -23.17
N TYR A 123 -35.43 -11.56 -22.73
CA TYR A 123 -35.09 -10.64 -21.64
C TYR A 123 -34.87 -11.38 -20.32
N THR A 124 -35.77 -12.27 -19.90
CA THR A 124 -35.59 -13.04 -18.67
C THR A 124 -34.40 -13.99 -18.73
N GLY A 125 -34.06 -14.49 -19.93
CA GLY A 125 -32.87 -15.32 -20.15
C GLY A 125 -31.54 -14.59 -19.92
N ILE A 126 -31.48 -13.26 -20.09
CA ILE A 126 -30.22 -12.49 -19.90
C ILE A 126 -30.04 -11.96 -18.47
N LEU A 127 -31.12 -11.82 -17.69
CA LEU A 127 -31.07 -11.30 -16.33
C LEU A 127 -30.08 -12.06 -15.41
N PRO A 128 -30.02 -13.41 -15.39
CA PRO A 128 -29.04 -14.13 -14.58
C PRO A 128 -27.59 -13.81 -14.96
N LEU A 129 -27.32 -13.55 -16.25
CA LEU A 129 -25.98 -13.15 -16.70
C LEU A 129 -25.65 -11.72 -16.23
N GLN A 130 -26.60 -10.80 -16.29
CA GLN A 130 -26.43 -9.44 -15.78
C GLN A 130 -26.27 -9.42 -14.24
N GLY A 131 -27.00 -10.26 -13.51
CA GLY A 131 -26.80 -10.45 -12.07
C GLY A 131 -25.38 -10.92 -11.74
N LYS A 132 -24.84 -11.88 -12.49
CA LYS A 132 -23.44 -12.32 -12.38
C LYS A 132 -22.45 -11.20 -12.71
N ALA A 133 -22.72 -10.37 -13.72
CA ALA A 133 -21.90 -9.22 -14.09
C ALA A 133 -21.81 -8.21 -12.93
N LEU A 134 -22.95 -7.86 -12.34
CA LEU A 134 -23.03 -6.94 -11.21
C LEU A 134 -22.30 -7.51 -9.98
N ALA A 135 -22.49 -8.81 -9.68
CA ALA A 135 -21.76 -9.48 -8.60
C ALA A 135 -20.24 -9.45 -8.81
N ALA A 136 -19.76 -9.63 -10.05
CA ALA A 136 -18.34 -9.54 -10.38
C ALA A 136 -17.78 -8.13 -10.16
N ILE A 137 -18.52 -7.09 -10.58
CA ILE A 137 -18.12 -5.69 -10.35
C ILE A 137 -18.08 -5.39 -8.85
N LYS A 138 -19.08 -5.82 -8.07
CA LYS A 138 -19.08 -5.64 -6.61
C LYS A 138 -17.86 -6.28 -5.95
N ALA A 139 -17.55 -7.53 -6.32
CA ALA A 139 -16.38 -8.23 -5.79
C ALA A 139 -15.08 -7.48 -6.13
N ALA A 140 -14.96 -6.94 -7.34
CA ALA A 140 -13.79 -6.14 -7.73
C ALA A 140 -13.69 -4.83 -6.91
N THR A 141 -14.81 -4.16 -6.62
CA THR A 141 -14.76 -2.94 -5.78
C THR A 141 -14.32 -3.25 -4.34
N ASP A 142 -14.78 -4.37 -3.77
CA ASP A 142 -14.38 -4.78 -2.42
C ASP A 142 -12.89 -5.16 -2.35
N GLU A 143 -12.40 -5.85 -3.37
CA GLU A 143 -10.98 -6.23 -3.47
C GLU A 143 -10.07 -5.02 -3.71
N LEU A 144 -10.53 -4.01 -4.45
CA LEU A 144 -9.81 -2.75 -4.63
C LEU A 144 -9.71 -1.96 -3.32
N ASP A 145 -10.80 -1.89 -2.56
CA ASP A 145 -10.81 -1.26 -1.23
C ASP A 145 -9.84 -1.96 -0.27
N ASP A 146 -9.88 -3.29 -0.20
CA ASP A 146 -8.95 -4.07 0.62
C ASP A 146 -7.48 -3.89 0.18
N ALA A 147 -7.20 -3.84 -1.12
CA ALA A 147 -5.87 -3.56 -1.64
C ALA A 147 -5.36 -2.17 -1.25
N LEU A 148 -6.20 -1.13 -1.38
CA LEU A 148 -5.84 0.25 -1.00
C LEU A 148 -5.65 0.38 0.52
N TRP A 149 -6.49 -0.26 1.33
CA TRP A 149 -6.32 -0.33 2.78
C TRP A 149 -5.01 -1.02 3.18
N LYS A 150 -4.66 -2.13 2.50
CA LYS A 150 -3.39 -2.84 2.69
C LYS A 150 -2.18 -1.97 2.35
N VAL A 151 -2.20 -1.23 1.23
CA VAL A 151 -1.12 -0.29 0.88
C VAL A 151 -1.00 0.80 1.94
N ALA A 152 -2.11 1.39 2.37
CA ALA A 152 -2.12 2.41 3.41
C ALA A 152 -1.51 1.90 4.72
N GLY A 153 -1.90 0.71 5.17
CA GLY A 153 -1.31 0.04 6.33
C GLY A 153 0.17 -0.30 6.14
N GLY A 154 0.58 -0.69 4.92
CA GLY A 154 1.97 -0.97 4.57
C GLY A 154 2.87 0.26 4.66
N ILE A 155 2.38 1.44 4.25
CA ILE A 155 3.11 2.71 4.41
C ILE A 155 3.35 3.00 5.89
N ILE A 156 2.32 2.84 6.73
CA ILE A 156 2.43 3.05 8.19
C ILE A 156 3.44 2.05 8.79
N ALA A 157 3.33 0.77 8.45
CA ALA A 157 4.22 -0.27 8.95
C ALA A 157 5.69 -0.03 8.54
N PHE A 158 5.92 0.46 7.32
CA PHE A 158 7.25 0.83 6.84
C PHE A 158 7.88 1.90 7.72
N TRP A 159 7.17 3.02 7.95
CA TRP A 159 7.70 4.11 8.76
C TRP A 159 7.87 3.75 10.24
N LEU A 160 6.97 2.92 10.80
CA LEU A 160 7.17 2.33 12.13
C LEU A 160 8.44 1.47 12.18
N GLY A 161 8.72 0.69 11.14
CA GLY A 161 9.95 -0.07 10.99
C GLY A 161 11.19 0.84 10.97
N ILE A 162 11.15 1.94 10.22
CA ILE A 162 12.24 2.92 10.19
C ILE A 162 12.45 3.58 11.56
N ALA A 163 11.39 3.98 12.26
CA ALA A 163 11.49 4.51 13.62
C ALA A 163 12.12 3.49 14.59
N ALA A 164 11.73 2.21 14.48
CA ALA A 164 12.30 1.13 15.28
C ALA A 164 13.79 0.88 15.01
N VAL A 165 14.34 1.34 13.88
CA VAL A 165 15.79 1.34 13.62
C VAL A 165 16.46 2.59 14.19
N ILE A 166 15.87 3.77 13.98
CA ILE A 166 16.46 5.06 14.37
C ILE A 166 16.59 5.20 15.88
N VAL A 167 15.55 4.85 16.64
CA VAL A 167 15.53 5.00 18.11
C VAL A 167 16.69 4.27 18.81
N PRO A 168 16.88 2.94 18.64
CA PRO A 168 17.99 2.24 19.26
C PRO A 168 19.34 2.71 18.72
N TYR A 169 19.43 3.08 17.44
CA TYR A 169 20.66 3.58 16.86
C TYR A 169 21.12 4.89 17.53
N ILE A 170 20.21 5.81 17.81
CA ILE A 170 20.52 7.04 18.58
C ILE A 170 21.06 6.70 19.97
N VAL A 171 20.45 5.74 20.67
CA VAL A 171 20.91 5.32 22.01
C VAL A 171 22.33 4.77 21.95
N GLU A 172 22.62 3.93 20.95
CA GLU A 172 23.97 3.38 20.74
C GLU A 172 25.00 4.49 20.40
N LEU A 173 24.63 5.49 19.60
CA LEU A 173 25.50 6.63 19.30
C LEU A 173 25.75 7.54 20.52
N ILE A 174 24.77 7.73 21.39
CA ILE A 174 24.96 8.47 22.66
C ILE A 174 25.99 7.74 23.53
N ALA A 175 25.88 6.41 23.63
CA ALA A 175 26.84 5.60 24.38
C ALA A 175 28.25 5.70 23.78
N ALA A 176 28.37 5.67 22.45
CA ALA A 176 29.65 5.86 21.77
C ALA A 176 30.22 7.28 21.98
N ALA A 177 29.40 8.32 21.89
CA ALA A 177 29.81 9.71 22.17
C ALA A 177 30.32 9.88 23.60
N ALA A 178 29.67 9.24 24.58
CA ALA A 178 30.13 9.22 25.98
C ALA A 178 31.47 8.48 26.12
N ALA A 179 31.64 7.32 25.46
CA ALA A 179 32.89 6.58 25.47
C ALA A 179 34.06 7.36 24.82
N ALA A 180 33.77 8.22 23.84
CA ALA A 180 34.76 9.08 23.20
C ALA A 180 35.35 10.16 24.13
N LEU A 181 34.80 10.37 25.33
CA LEU A 181 35.37 11.30 26.32
C LEU A 181 36.70 10.82 26.92
N GLY A 182 36.91 9.50 26.98
CA GLY A 182 38.14 8.92 27.50
C GLY A 182 39.22 8.80 26.42
N ILE A 183 40.46 9.18 26.74
CA ILE A 183 41.60 9.13 25.80
C ILE A 183 41.82 7.68 25.34
N ILE A 184 41.87 6.72 26.27
CA ILE A 184 42.11 5.29 25.95
C ILE A 184 40.89 4.65 25.27
N THR A 185 39.69 5.16 25.53
CA THR A 185 38.43 4.62 25.01
C THR A 185 37.98 5.23 23.68
N ALA A 186 38.63 6.31 23.22
CA ALA A 186 38.30 6.99 21.96
C ALA A 186 38.36 6.07 20.72
N PRO A 187 39.37 5.20 20.52
CA PRO A 187 39.38 4.25 19.40
C PRO A 187 38.23 3.24 19.50
N ALA A 188 37.94 2.74 20.70
CA ALA A 188 36.84 1.81 20.93
C ALA A 188 35.47 2.46 20.69
N ALA A 189 35.33 3.76 20.99
CA ALA A 189 34.13 4.53 20.68
C ALA A 189 33.87 4.62 19.17
N ALA A 190 34.91 4.92 18.37
CA ALA A 190 34.80 4.95 16.91
C ALA A 190 34.43 3.57 16.33
N ALA A 191 35.04 2.49 16.85
CA ALA A 191 34.70 1.13 16.44
C ALA A 191 33.25 0.75 16.80
N GLY A 192 32.82 1.07 18.03
CA GLY A 192 31.45 0.83 18.49
C GLY A 192 30.42 1.59 17.65
N ALA A 193 30.67 2.88 17.39
CA ALA A 193 29.82 3.70 16.52
C ALA A 193 29.73 3.11 15.11
N GLY A 194 30.86 2.69 14.52
CA GLY A 194 30.89 2.00 13.23
C GLY A 194 30.06 0.72 13.20
N ALA A 195 30.14 -0.11 14.24
CA ALA A 195 29.35 -1.33 14.35
C ALA A 195 27.84 -1.03 14.44
N SER A 196 27.46 -0.04 15.25
CA SER A 196 26.09 0.45 15.39
C SER A 196 25.53 0.99 14.07
N THR A 197 26.30 1.78 13.33
CA THR A 197 25.88 2.28 12.02
C THR A 197 25.73 1.16 11.00
N ALA A 198 26.65 0.19 10.98
CA ALA A 198 26.55 -0.97 10.09
C ALA A 198 25.28 -1.79 10.38
N LYS A 199 24.94 -1.99 11.66
CA LYS A 199 23.68 -2.62 12.09
C LYS A 199 22.47 -1.81 11.64
N ALA A 200 22.48 -0.49 11.83
CA ALA A 200 21.38 0.38 11.41
C ALA A 200 21.16 0.34 9.89
N ILE A 201 22.22 0.32 9.09
CA ILE A 201 22.14 0.12 7.63
C ILE A 201 21.49 -1.22 7.32
N ALA A 202 21.97 -2.32 7.91
CA ALA A 202 21.44 -3.65 7.64
C ALA A 202 19.95 -3.77 7.97
N LEU A 203 19.52 -3.21 9.12
CA LEU A 203 18.12 -3.20 9.52
C LEU A 203 17.27 -2.31 8.59
N THR A 204 17.78 -1.14 8.20
CA THR A 204 17.10 -0.26 7.24
C THR A 204 16.90 -0.97 5.90
N THR A 205 17.94 -1.63 5.39
CA THR A 205 17.84 -2.44 4.17
C THR A 205 16.81 -3.55 4.32
N ALA A 206 16.78 -4.25 5.47
CA ALA A 206 15.80 -5.30 5.73
C ALA A 206 14.34 -4.76 5.71
N VAL A 207 14.09 -3.60 6.33
CA VAL A 207 12.78 -2.93 6.30
C VAL A 207 12.37 -2.59 4.86
N VAL A 208 13.29 -2.02 4.08
CA VAL A 208 13.04 -1.70 2.66
C VAL A 208 12.75 -2.95 1.85
N THR A 209 13.54 -4.02 2.01
CA THR A 209 13.30 -5.30 1.33
C THR A 209 11.93 -5.88 1.69
N ALA A 210 11.56 -5.87 2.98
CA ALA A 210 10.26 -6.34 3.42
C ALA A 210 9.11 -5.54 2.77
N ALA A 211 9.24 -4.22 2.67
CA ALA A 211 8.26 -3.37 1.99
C ALA A 211 8.15 -3.69 0.49
N ILE A 212 9.27 -3.89 -0.21
CA ILE A 212 9.27 -4.29 -1.64
C ILE A 212 8.61 -5.66 -1.84
N THR A 213 8.91 -6.64 -0.98
CA THR A 213 8.29 -7.96 -1.02
C THR A 213 6.78 -7.85 -0.82
N TYR A 214 6.35 -7.05 0.16
CA TYR A 214 4.93 -6.81 0.42
C TYR A 214 4.21 -6.16 -0.78
N LEU A 215 4.82 -5.13 -1.39
CA LEU A 215 4.26 -4.49 -2.58
C LEU A 215 4.14 -5.46 -3.76
N THR A 216 5.12 -6.34 -3.97
CA THR A 216 5.06 -7.38 -5.03
C THR A 216 3.85 -8.31 -4.87
N VAL A 217 3.50 -8.66 -3.62
CA VAL A 217 2.31 -9.48 -3.34
C VAL A 217 1.04 -8.70 -3.70
N LEU A 218 0.96 -7.41 -3.37
CA LEU A 218 -0.18 -6.56 -3.72
C LEU A 218 -0.34 -6.36 -5.22
N TRP A 219 0.76 -6.18 -5.96
CA TRP A 219 0.76 -6.12 -7.42
C TRP A 219 0.19 -7.40 -8.05
N THR A 220 0.52 -8.56 -7.48
CA THR A 220 -0.03 -9.84 -7.95
C THR A 220 -1.54 -9.90 -7.71
N GLN A 221 -2.01 -9.48 -6.53
CA GLN A 221 -3.44 -9.39 -6.21
C GLN A 221 -4.19 -8.45 -7.18
N MET A 222 -3.62 -7.28 -7.50
CA MET A 222 -4.20 -6.36 -8.48
C MET A 222 -4.27 -6.96 -9.88
N ARG A 223 -3.26 -7.71 -10.30
CA ARG A 223 -3.27 -8.37 -11.61
C ARG A 223 -4.31 -9.48 -11.67
N ASP A 224 -4.49 -10.23 -10.59
CA ASP A 224 -5.50 -11.28 -10.51
C ASP A 224 -6.91 -10.66 -10.54
N LEU A 225 -7.11 -9.49 -9.91
CA LEU A 225 -8.34 -8.70 -10.02
C LEU A 225 -8.62 -8.24 -11.45
N ASP A 226 -7.60 -7.69 -12.12
CA ASP A 226 -7.71 -7.28 -13.53
C ASP A 226 -8.08 -8.47 -14.43
N GLN A 227 -7.44 -9.63 -14.22
CA GLN A 227 -7.78 -10.86 -14.94
C GLN A 227 -9.21 -11.31 -14.68
N ARG A 228 -9.72 -11.20 -13.45
CA ARG A 228 -11.11 -11.54 -13.12
C ARG A 228 -12.10 -10.58 -13.76
N LEU A 229 -11.79 -9.29 -13.84
CA LEU A 229 -12.65 -8.33 -14.55
C LEU A 229 -12.73 -8.65 -16.05
N HIS A 230 -11.64 -9.11 -16.66
CA HIS A 230 -11.61 -9.47 -18.08
C HIS A 230 -12.16 -10.88 -18.40
N ASN A 231 -12.06 -11.82 -17.45
CA ASN A 231 -12.37 -13.24 -17.67
C ASN A 231 -13.50 -13.77 -16.77
N SER A 232 -14.24 -12.92 -16.05
CA SER A 232 -15.34 -13.40 -15.21
C SER A 232 -16.50 -13.92 -16.05
N ASP A 233 -17.17 -14.96 -15.55
CA ASP A 233 -18.42 -15.49 -16.11
C ASP A 233 -19.53 -14.42 -16.21
N GLY A 234 -19.41 -13.34 -15.42
CA GLY A 234 -20.31 -12.19 -15.46
C GLY A 234 -19.97 -11.17 -16.55
N LEU A 235 -18.72 -11.09 -17.00
CA LEU A 235 -18.27 -10.16 -18.05
C LEU A 235 -17.50 -10.91 -19.14
N PRO A 236 -18.19 -11.59 -20.07
CA PRO A 236 -17.53 -12.37 -21.12
C PRO A 236 -16.63 -11.48 -21.99
N GLY A 237 -15.31 -11.72 -21.93
CA GLY A 237 -14.31 -10.91 -22.64
C GLY A 237 -14.26 -9.45 -22.18
N GLY A 238 -14.62 -9.17 -20.92
CA GLY A 238 -14.67 -7.81 -20.34
C GLY A 238 -15.86 -6.97 -20.80
N ASN A 239 -16.83 -7.56 -21.51
CA ASN A 239 -18.01 -6.84 -22.00
C ASN A 239 -19.23 -7.16 -21.14
N TRP A 240 -20.15 -6.19 -21.09
CA TRP A 240 -21.47 -6.43 -20.52
C TRP A 240 -22.18 -7.58 -21.27
N PRO A 241 -22.87 -8.50 -20.58
CA PRO A 241 -23.62 -9.55 -21.25
C PRO A 241 -24.64 -8.96 -22.23
N ALA A 242 -24.54 -9.36 -23.49
CA ALA A 242 -25.46 -8.98 -24.55
C ALA A 242 -26.25 -10.21 -25.04
N LEU A 243 -27.45 -9.96 -25.55
CA LEU A 243 -28.25 -11.01 -26.18
C LEU A 243 -27.57 -11.47 -27.46
N VAL A 244 -27.36 -12.78 -27.59
CA VAL A 244 -26.81 -13.40 -28.80
C VAL A 244 -27.87 -13.57 -29.89
N SER A 245 -29.15 -13.49 -29.51
CA SER A 245 -30.31 -13.54 -30.40
C SER A 245 -30.58 -12.18 -31.01
N ASP A 246 -30.71 -12.14 -32.34
CA ASP A 246 -31.11 -10.95 -33.08
C ASP A 246 -32.57 -10.59 -32.74
N ILE A 247 -32.75 -9.57 -31.90
CA ILE A 247 -34.03 -8.97 -31.54
C ILE A 247 -34.50 -7.91 -32.56
N SER A 248 -33.85 -7.80 -33.73
CA SER A 248 -34.27 -6.88 -34.80
C SER A 248 -35.69 -7.16 -35.33
N ASN A 249 -36.25 -8.36 -35.08
CA ASN A 249 -37.65 -8.69 -35.38
C ASN A 249 -38.65 -8.09 -34.37
N GLY A 250 -38.20 -7.47 -33.27
CA GLY A 250 -39.03 -6.75 -32.31
C GLY A 250 -39.56 -5.40 -32.81
N ARG A 251 -39.63 -5.18 -34.13
CA ARG A 251 -40.23 -3.98 -34.72
C ARG A 251 -41.75 -4.11 -34.74
N VAL A 252 -42.43 -3.13 -34.17
CA VAL A 252 -43.87 -2.90 -34.32
C VAL A 252 -44.20 -2.76 -35.80
N ARG A 253 -44.84 -3.77 -36.40
CA ARG A 253 -45.63 -3.60 -37.63
C ARG A 253 -47.09 -3.43 -37.20
N ASP A 254 -47.51 -2.19 -37.02
CA ASP A 254 -48.92 -1.86 -36.98
C ASP A 254 -49.47 -1.98 -38.42
N GLY A 255 -50.36 -2.94 -38.66
CA GLY A 255 -50.82 -3.28 -40.02
C GLY A 255 -51.16 -4.74 -40.31
N GLY A 256 -51.25 -5.62 -39.30
CA GLY A 256 -51.95 -6.90 -39.39
C GLY A 256 -51.06 -8.15 -39.45
N LYS A 257 -50.92 -8.81 -38.28
CA LYS A 257 -50.24 -10.10 -37.98
C LYS A 257 -48.70 -10.00 -38.00
N THR A 258 -47.92 -10.29 -36.96
CA THR A 258 -48.03 -11.10 -35.72
C THR A 258 -47.53 -10.29 -34.52
N LEU A 259 -48.21 -10.37 -33.37
CA LEU A 259 -47.76 -9.76 -32.10
C LEU A 259 -47.02 -10.82 -31.28
N ASP A 260 -45.69 -10.70 -31.17
CA ASP A 260 -44.81 -11.60 -30.42
C ASP A 260 -44.69 -11.26 -28.92
N TRP A 261 -45.58 -10.40 -28.41
CA TRP A 261 -45.72 -10.12 -26.97
C TRP A 261 -47.20 -10.14 -26.58
N ASN A 262 -47.51 -10.77 -25.45
CA ASN A 262 -48.85 -10.78 -24.85
C ASN A 262 -48.76 -10.38 -23.38
N ILE A 263 -49.74 -9.62 -22.92
CA ILE A 263 -49.97 -9.40 -21.48
C ILE A 263 -50.53 -10.71 -20.91
N LYS A 264 -49.99 -11.17 -19.79
CA LYS A 264 -50.49 -12.35 -19.08
C LYS A 264 -51.98 -12.12 -18.71
N PRO A 265 -52.91 -13.05 -18.99
CA PRO A 265 -54.30 -12.94 -18.56
C PRO A 265 -54.45 -13.04 -17.04
#